data_AF-A0A094IL96-F1
#
_entry.id   AF-A0A094IL96-F1
#
_cell.length_a   1.000
_cell.length_b   1.000
_cell.length_c   1.000
_cell.angle_alpha   90.00
_cell.angle_beta   90.00
_cell.angle_gamma   90.00
#
_symmetry.space_group_name_H-M   'P 1'
#
loop_
_entity.id
_entity.type
_entity.pdbx_description
1 polymer ?
#
loop_
_entity_poly.entity_id
_entity_poly.type
_entity_poly.pdbx_seq_one_letter_code
_entity_poly.pdbx_strand_id
1 'polypeptide(L)'
;MSFYLIRFTLFSLLAAGLLSGCGERQQADSVVRYSQPQVCEFAADIAALDVKQPDAKQLRFINETWRGLSKDNAFRPDELTHAQQLITELNYFLARDSLQLIERVLAITAATYEEIEGLRRFSSNPREMKVPDSILRNYRNAVQACCADALSANATALVREDEASGLYAVGRRAYFIQRDVTALLNNDLTFMAYREKLASAAASIPAQTPVVDIAPDWVTCRR
;
A
#
# COMPACT_ATOMS: atom_id res chain seq x y z
N MET A 1 -50.71 -38.72 41.14
CA MET A 1 -50.18 -40.07 41.46
C MET A 1 -48.74 -39.90 41.90
N SER A 2 -48.51 -40.12 43.20
CA SER A 2 -47.21 -40.34 43.83
C SER A 2 -46.46 -41.48 43.14
N PHE A 3 -45.11 -41.46 43.15
CA PHE A 3 -44.29 -42.55 43.68
C PHE A 3 -42.82 -42.10 43.79
N TYR A 4 -42.35 -42.04 45.03
CA TYR A 4 -40.94 -41.97 45.44
C TYR A 4 -40.24 -43.32 45.20
N LEU A 5 -38.93 -43.31 44.94
CA LEU A 5 -37.96 -44.40 45.19
C LEU A 5 -36.56 -43.80 44.96
N ILE A 6 -35.92 -43.16 45.94
CA ILE A 6 -35.04 -43.75 46.98
C ILE A 6 -34.26 -44.98 46.48
N ARG A 7 -32.99 -44.78 46.11
CA ARG A 7 -31.92 -45.76 46.34
C ARG A 7 -30.72 -45.08 46.98
N PHE A 8 -30.61 -45.31 48.28
CA PHE A 8 -29.40 -45.20 49.08
C PHE A 8 -28.44 -46.31 48.66
N THR A 9 -27.18 -45.96 48.39
CA THR A 9 -26.04 -46.83 48.67
C THR A 9 -24.90 -45.96 49.19
N LEU A 10 -24.76 -45.99 50.52
CA LEU A 10 -23.55 -45.65 51.26
C LEU A 10 -22.39 -46.50 50.71
N PHE A 11 -21.28 -45.88 50.36
CA PHE A 11 -19.97 -46.52 50.48
C PHE A 11 -19.06 -45.56 51.25
N SER A 12 -18.71 -46.01 52.44
CA SER A 12 -17.87 -45.32 53.42
C SER A 12 -16.40 -45.31 53.00
N LEU A 13 -15.76 -44.17 53.29
CA LEU A 13 -14.40 -44.05 53.86
C LEU A 13 -13.29 -44.94 53.29
N LEU A 14 -12.31 -44.32 52.63
CA LEU A 14 -10.87 -44.56 52.89
C LEU A 14 -9.99 -43.56 52.11
N ALA A 15 -8.90 -43.16 52.76
CA ALA A 15 -7.75 -42.41 52.26
C ALA A 15 -7.84 -40.86 52.24
N ALA A 16 -7.93 -40.29 53.43
CA ALA A 16 -7.07 -39.15 53.76
C ALA A 16 -5.62 -39.64 53.74
N GLY A 17 -4.76 -39.02 52.93
CA GLY A 17 -3.35 -39.40 52.83
C GLY A 17 -2.59 -38.55 51.82
N LEU A 18 -2.08 -37.41 52.29
CA LEU A 18 -0.74 -36.89 51.95
C LEU A 18 -0.30 -36.95 50.49
N LEU A 19 -0.65 -35.92 49.71
CA LEU A 19 0.32 -35.33 48.79
C LEU A 19 0.26 -33.81 48.95
N SER A 20 1.06 -33.33 49.90
CA SER A 20 1.70 -32.03 49.86
C SER A 20 2.49 -31.90 48.55
N GLY A 21 1.78 -31.58 47.47
CA GLY A 21 2.39 -31.03 46.28
C GLY A 21 2.63 -29.55 46.52
N CYS A 22 3.86 -29.19 46.87
CA CYS A 22 4.39 -27.88 46.57
C CYS A 22 4.13 -27.63 45.09
N GLY A 23 3.07 -26.87 44.78
CA GLY A 23 2.95 -26.21 43.50
C GLY A 23 4.04 -25.17 43.47
N GLU A 24 5.24 -25.59 43.05
CA GLU A 24 6.22 -24.69 42.48
C GLU A 24 5.45 -23.81 41.52
N ARG A 25 5.41 -22.51 41.82
CA ARG A 25 5.15 -21.51 40.79
C ARG A 25 6.21 -21.80 39.74
N GLN A 26 5.81 -22.51 38.67
CA GLN A 26 6.50 -22.44 37.40
C GLN A 26 6.49 -20.97 37.06
N GLN A 27 7.57 -20.31 37.46
CA GLN A 27 8.04 -19.09 36.86
C GLN A 27 8.25 -19.53 35.42
N ALA A 28 7.22 -19.33 34.61
CA ALA A 28 7.32 -19.46 33.19
C ALA A 28 8.37 -18.41 32.82
N ASP A 29 9.63 -18.83 32.74
CA ASP A 29 10.62 -18.13 31.96
C ASP A 29 9.92 -17.86 30.65
N SER A 30 9.59 -16.59 30.41
CA SER A 30 8.91 -16.20 29.20
C SER A 30 9.85 -16.60 28.07
N VAL A 31 9.50 -17.67 27.34
CA VAL A 31 10.30 -18.14 26.23
C VAL A 31 10.31 -17.01 25.21
N VAL A 32 11.40 -16.25 25.19
CA VAL A 32 11.57 -15.14 24.26
C VAL A 32 11.67 -15.74 22.87
N ARG A 33 10.63 -15.55 22.08
CA ARG A 33 10.62 -15.95 20.67
C ARG A 33 11.26 -14.83 19.86
N TYR A 34 12.35 -15.15 19.19
CA TYR A 34 13.03 -14.22 18.30
C TYR A 34 12.39 -14.22 16.92
N SER A 35 12.36 -13.06 16.28
CA SER A 35 11.97 -12.87 14.88
C SER A 35 13.00 -13.50 13.94
N GLN A 36 12.60 -13.76 12.69
CA GLN A 36 13.55 -14.22 11.66
C GLN A 36 14.55 -13.10 11.33
N PRO A 37 15.82 -13.42 10.97
CA PRO A 37 16.83 -12.42 10.65
C PRO A 37 16.40 -11.41 9.58
N GLN A 38 15.73 -11.88 8.52
CA GLN A 38 15.27 -11.02 7.43
C GLN A 38 14.17 -10.04 7.86
N VAL A 39 13.33 -10.43 8.83
CA VAL A 39 12.31 -9.56 9.42
C VAL A 39 12.96 -8.48 10.29
N CYS A 40 14.05 -8.83 10.98
CA CYS A 40 14.86 -7.88 11.74
C CYS A 40 15.58 -6.87 10.84
N GLU A 41 16.17 -7.33 9.73
CA GLU A 41 16.78 -6.45 8.73
C GLU A 41 15.73 -5.49 8.14
N PHE A 42 14.56 -6.01 7.77
CA PHE A 42 13.45 -5.18 7.29
C PHE A 42 12.98 -4.14 8.31
N ALA A 43 12.88 -4.49 9.60
CA ALA A 43 12.53 -3.53 10.64
C ALA A 43 13.61 -2.44 10.80
N ALA A 44 14.89 -2.80 10.68
CA ALA A 44 15.99 -1.84 10.71
C ALA A 44 15.98 -0.90 9.49
N ASP A 45 15.66 -1.43 8.30
CA ASP A 45 15.53 -0.63 7.07
C ASP A 45 14.40 0.41 7.19
N ILE A 46 13.27 0.02 7.79
CA ILE A 46 12.16 0.95 8.04
C ILE A 46 12.56 2.01 9.08
N ALA A 47 13.22 1.60 10.17
CA ALA A 47 13.67 2.50 11.22
C ALA A 47 14.71 3.54 10.73
N ALA A 48 15.37 3.28 9.60
CA ALA A 48 16.33 4.18 8.98
C ALA A 48 15.68 5.23 8.04
N LEU A 49 14.37 5.15 7.78
CA LEU A 49 13.67 6.11 6.91
C LEU A 49 13.58 7.50 7.52
N ASP A 50 13.72 8.52 6.66
CA ASP A 50 13.25 9.87 7.00
C ASP A 50 11.73 9.94 6.82
N VAL A 51 10.98 9.78 7.92
CA VAL A 51 9.50 9.81 7.93
C VAL A 51 8.93 11.16 7.46
N LYS A 52 9.69 12.25 7.55
CA LYS A 52 9.17 13.58 7.15
C LYS A 52 9.18 13.76 5.64
N GLN A 53 10.17 13.19 4.96
CA GLN A 53 10.32 13.25 3.51
C GLN A 53 10.88 11.93 2.99
N PRO A 54 10.08 10.85 3.03
CA PRO A 54 10.58 9.54 2.66
C PRO A 54 10.87 9.48 1.16
N ASP A 55 12.04 8.96 0.79
CA ASP A 55 12.40 8.77 -0.60
C ASP A 55 11.51 7.69 -1.25
N ALA A 56 10.90 8.02 -2.39
CA ALA A 56 9.95 7.12 -3.05
C ALA A 56 10.59 5.79 -3.48
N LYS A 57 11.88 5.77 -3.84
CA LYS A 57 12.57 4.53 -4.22
C LYS A 57 12.80 3.65 -2.99
N GLN A 58 13.16 4.23 -1.86
CA GLN A 58 13.27 3.51 -0.58
C GLN A 58 11.91 2.93 -0.15
N LEU A 59 10.84 3.72 -0.19
CA LEU A 59 9.50 3.24 0.14
C LEU A 59 9.03 2.10 -0.76
N ARG A 60 9.34 2.17 -2.06
CA ARG A 60 9.07 1.08 -2.99
C ARG A 60 9.85 -0.18 -2.63
N PHE A 61 11.15 -0.05 -2.35
CA PHE A 61 11.97 -1.18 -1.94
C PHE A 61 11.39 -1.85 -0.69
N ILE A 62 11.04 -1.05 0.32
CA ILE A 62 10.40 -1.51 1.56
C ILE A 62 9.08 -2.26 1.28
N ASN A 63 8.25 -1.74 0.37
CA ASN A 63 7.03 -2.44 -0.06
C ASN A 63 7.31 -3.79 -0.72
N GLU A 64 8.30 -3.84 -1.61
CA GLU A 64 8.70 -5.07 -2.31
C GLU A 64 9.26 -6.10 -1.33
N THR A 65 10.10 -5.67 -0.39
CA THR A 65 10.65 -6.50 0.69
C THR A 65 9.54 -7.04 1.58
N TRP A 66 8.62 -6.20 2.05
CA TRP A 66 7.47 -6.64 2.85
C TRP A 66 6.64 -7.70 2.12
N ARG A 67 6.37 -7.50 0.83
CA ARG A 67 5.62 -8.47 0.00
C ARG A 67 6.33 -9.81 -0.10
N GLY A 68 7.65 -9.79 -0.31
CA GLY A 68 8.47 -10.99 -0.34
C GLY A 68 8.36 -11.76 0.97
N LEU A 69 8.63 -11.08 2.09
CA LEU A 69 8.56 -11.66 3.44
C LEU A 69 7.15 -12.16 3.80
N SER A 70 6.10 -11.44 3.40
CA SER A 70 4.70 -11.86 3.62
C SER A 70 4.38 -13.12 2.82
N LYS A 71 4.75 -13.16 1.54
CA LYS A 71 4.55 -14.32 0.67
C LYS A 71 5.28 -15.56 1.18
N ASP A 72 6.48 -15.37 1.74
CA ASP A 72 7.31 -16.44 2.29
C ASP A 72 6.89 -16.85 3.71
N ASN A 73 5.84 -16.24 4.28
CA ASN A 73 5.38 -16.44 5.65
C ASN A 73 6.50 -16.24 6.69
N ALA A 74 7.39 -15.27 6.45
CA ALA A 74 8.54 -14.99 7.31
C ALA A 74 8.13 -14.32 8.63
N PHE A 75 7.06 -13.52 8.61
CA PHE A 75 6.53 -12.82 9.78
C PHE A 75 5.77 -13.77 10.72
N ARG A 76 5.87 -13.50 12.02
CA ARG A 76 4.89 -14.01 12.99
C ARG A 76 3.54 -13.30 12.81
N PRO A 77 2.41 -13.86 13.27
CA PRO A 77 1.08 -13.26 13.04
C PRO A 77 0.92 -11.83 13.58
N ASP A 78 1.50 -11.55 14.74
CA ASP A 78 1.55 -10.22 15.38
C ASP A 78 2.42 -9.25 14.58
N GLU A 79 3.61 -9.68 14.16
CA GLU A 79 4.52 -8.90 13.32
C GLU A 79 3.91 -8.57 11.95
N LEU A 80 3.24 -9.55 11.32
CA LEU A 80 2.64 -9.37 10.01
C LEU A 80 1.57 -8.28 10.04
N THR A 81 0.73 -8.30 11.09
CA THR A 81 -0.33 -7.31 11.28
C THR A 81 0.25 -5.92 11.46
N HIS A 82 1.28 -5.79 12.30
CA HIS A 82 1.95 -4.52 12.53
C HIS A 82 2.67 -4.01 11.27
N ALA A 83 3.43 -4.89 10.60
CA ALA A 83 4.11 -4.57 9.35
C ALA A 83 3.13 -4.14 8.26
N GLN A 84 1.97 -4.81 8.13
CA GLN A 84 0.94 -4.40 7.19
C GLN A 84 0.41 -3.00 7.47
N GLN A 85 0.12 -2.68 8.74
CA GLN A 85 -0.31 -1.33 9.14
C GLN A 85 0.76 -0.29 8.79
N LEU A 86 2.00 -0.56 9.17
CA LEU A 86 3.15 0.31 8.92
C LEU A 86 3.36 0.59 7.42
N ILE A 87 3.32 -0.46 6.58
CA ILE A 87 3.45 -0.33 5.12
C ILE A 87 2.26 0.43 4.53
N THR A 88 1.04 0.18 5.01
CA THR A 88 -0.15 0.91 4.55
C THR A 88 0.00 2.41 4.82
N GLU A 89 0.49 2.77 6.00
CA GLU A 89 0.71 4.15 6.38
C GLU A 89 1.81 4.81 5.53
N LEU A 90 2.93 4.11 5.33
CA LEU A 90 4.01 4.55 4.45
C LEU A 90 3.55 4.71 2.99
N ASN A 91 2.63 3.87 2.53
CA ASN A 91 2.06 3.94 1.18
C ASN A 91 1.25 5.21 0.91
N TYR A 92 0.76 5.91 1.93
CA TYR A 92 0.11 7.20 1.73
C TYR A 92 1.08 8.27 1.22
N PHE A 93 2.37 8.18 1.54
CA PHE A 93 3.38 9.07 0.94
C PHE A 93 3.54 8.79 -0.56
N LEU A 94 3.64 7.52 -0.96
CA LEU A 94 3.70 7.12 -2.37
C LEU A 94 2.44 7.50 -3.14
N ALA A 95 1.26 7.38 -2.53
CA ALA A 95 0.00 7.78 -3.14
C ALA A 95 -0.04 9.30 -3.42
N ARG A 96 0.42 10.12 -2.47
CA ARG A 96 0.48 11.58 -2.63
C ARG A 96 1.47 11.99 -3.71
N ASP A 97 2.67 11.39 -3.73
CA ASP A 97 3.65 11.62 -4.79
C ASP A 97 3.08 11.23 -6.17
N SER A 98 2.42 10.06 -6.26
CA SER A 98 1.76 9.60 -7.48
C SER A 98 0.70 10.58 -7.99
N LEU A 99 -0.11 11.16 -7.11
CA LEU A 99 -1.10 12.17 -7.49
C LEU A 99 -0.43 13.42 -8.09
N GLN A 100 0.64 13.93 -7.47
CA GLN A 100 1.40 15.07 -7.99
C GLN A 100 2.04 14.75 -9.35
N LEU A 101 2.59 13.54 -9.52
CA LEU A 101 3.16 13.09 -10.79
C LEU A 101 2.08 13.00 -11.87
N ILE A 102 0.89 12.47 -11.56
CA ILE A 102 -0.25 12.45 -12.50
C ILE A 102 -0.64 13.87 -12.90
N GLU A 103 -0.74 14.81 -11.96
CA GLU A 103 -1.04 16.21 -12.27
C GLU A 103 0.00 16.84 -13.21
N ARG A 104 1.29 16.52 -13.02
CA ARG A 104 2.37 16.95 -13.94
C ARG A 104 2.21 16.35 -15.33
N VAL A 105 1.91 15.05 -15.42
CA VAL A 105 1.61 14.41 -16.72
C VAL A 105 0.47 15.15 -17.40
N LEU A 106 -0.63 15.42 -16.68
CA LEU A 106 -1.79 16.12 -17.24
C LEU A 106 -1.48 17.53 -17.71
N ALA A 107 -0.64 18.28 -16.99
CA ALA A 107 -0.21 19.61 -17.42
C ALA A 107 0.55 19.54 -18.75
N ILE A 108 1.46 18.57 -18.90
CA ILE A 108 2.19 18.33 -20.15
C ILE A 108 1.22 17.91 -21.26
N THR A 109 0.27 17.01 -20.97
CA THR A 109 -0.76 16.60 -21.93
C THR A 109 -1.62 17.78 -22.39
N ALA A 110 -2.00 18.69 -21.48
CA ALA A 110 -2.79 19.87 -21.82
C ALA A 110 -2.02 20.83 -22.73
N ALA A 111 -0.75 21.11 -22.42
CA ALA A 111 0.09 21.93 -23.29
C ALA A 111 0.24 21.31 -24.69
N THR A 112 0.46 19.99 -24.75
CA THR A 112 0.55 19.22 -26.00
C THR A 112 -0.77 19.29 -26.79
N TYR A 113 -1.91 19.20 -26.11
CA TYR A 113 -3.22 19.29 -26.73
C TYR A 113 -3.44 20.65 -27.41
N GLU A 114 -3.09 21.75 -26.74
CA GLU A 114 -3.18 23.10 -27.31
C GLU A 114 -2.29 23.27 -28.56
N GLU A 115 -1.10 22.67 -28.59
CA GLU A 115 -0.25 22.65 -29.79
C GLU A 115 -0.97 21.96 -30.96
N ILE A 116 -1.64 20.83 -30.70
CA ILE A 116 -2.39 20.07 -31.72
C ILE A 116 -3.59 20.89 -32.23
N GLU A 117 -4.38 21.50 -31.34
CA GLU A 117 -5.50 22.35 -31.73
C GLU A 117 -5.06 23.58 -32.54
N GLY A 118 -3.92 24.17 -32.16
CA GLY A 118 -3.28 25.25 -32.90
C GLY A 118 -2.85 24.87 -34.33
N LEU A 119 -2.65 23.58 -34.61
CA LEU A 119 -2.41 23.06 -35.95
C LEU A 119 -3.71 22.68 -36.67
N ARG A 120 -4.69 22.09 -35.95
CA ARG A 120 -5.99 21.68 -36.50
C ARG A 120 -6.73 22.83 -37.18
N ARG A 121 -6.62 24.06 -36.67
CA ARG A 121 -7.23 25.26 -37.28
C ARG A 121 -6.79 25.55 -38.71
N PHE A 122 -5.67 24.98 -39.17
CA PHE A 122 -5.17 25.15 -40.54
C PHE A 122 -5.41 23.92 -41.43
N SER A 123 -6.02 22.86 -40.89
CA SER A 123 -6.31 21.62 -41.62
C SER A 123 -7.62 21.75 -42.41
N SER A 124 -7.63 21.23 -43.64
CA SER A 124 -8.86 21.07 -44.43
C SER A 124 -9.78 19.98 -43.88
N ASN A 125 -9.26 19.07 -43.04
CA ASN A 125 -10.02 18.07 -42.30
C ASN A 125 -9.51 18.00 -40.85
N PRO A 126 -9.92 18.95 -39.98
CA PRO A 126 -9.44 19.02 -38.60
C PRO A 126 -9.79 17.81 -37.75
N ARG A 127 -10.94 17.17 -38.04
CA ARG A 127 -11.48 16.05 -37.25
C ARG A 127 -10.69 14.76 -37.45
N GLU A 128 -10.15 14.54 -38.65
CA GLU A 128 -9.36 13.35 -38.98
C GLU A 128 -7.85 13.62 -38.99
N MET A 129 -7.44 14.82 -38.57
CA MET A 129 -6.03 15.17 -38.48
C MET A 129 -5.36 14.31 -37.41
N LYS A 130 -4.47 13.42 -37.86
CA LYS A 130 -3.59 12.65 -36.98
C LYS A 130 -2.67 13.57 -36.20
N VAL A 131 -2.34 13.17 -34.97
CA VAL A 131 -1.33 13.87 -34.17
C VAL A 131 0.04 13.68 -34.83
N PRO A 132 0.81 14.75 -35.11
CA PRO A 132 2.14 14.63 -35.68
C PRO A 132 3.10 13.83 -34.79
N ASP A 133 3.90 12.94 -35.40
CA ASP A 133 4.85 12.09 -34.68
C ASP A 133 5.90 12.88 -33.89
N SER A 134 6.31 14.05 -34.39
CA SER A 134 7.24 14.95 -33.70
C SER A 134 6.68 15.45 -32.37
N ILE A 135 5.38 15.79 -32.33
CA ILE A 135 4.68 16.22 -31.13
C ILE A 135 4.52 15.05 -30.17
N LEU A 136 4.10 13.88 -30.66
CA LEU A 136 3.99 12.67 -29.82
C LEU A 136 5.33 12.28 -29.19
N ARG A 137 6.43 12.41 -29.94
CA ARG A 137 7.78 12.17 -29.43
C ARG A 137 8.18 13.19 -28.37
N ASN A 138 7.95 14.49 -28.61
CA ASN A 138 8.25 15.53 -27.63
C ASN A 138 7.44 15.35 -26.34
N TYR A 139 6.15 15.04 -26.47
CA TYR A 139 5.27 14.71 -25.37
C TYR A 139 5.80 13.52 -24.56
N ARG A 140 6.12 12.39 -25.21
CA ARG A 140 6.67 11.21 -24.54
C ARG A 140 7.98 11.53 -23.84
N ASN A 141 8.86 12.29 -24.46
CA ASN A 141 10.13 12.70 -23.86
C ASN A 141 9.91 13.58 -22.63
N ALA A 142 8.98 14.54 -22.68
CA ALA A 142 8.65 15.40 -21.56
C ALA A 142 8.02 14.60 -20.41
N VAL A 143 7.10 13.69 -20.71
CA VAL A 143 6.47 12.80 -19.72
C VAL A 143 7.49 11.84 -19.11
N GLN A 144 8.38 11.28 -19.92
CA GLN A 144 9.45 10.41 -19.44
C GLN A 144 10.40 11.17 -18.52
N ALA A 145 10.84 12.36 -18.93
CA ALA A 145 11.76 13.20 -18.16
C ALA A 145 11.15 13.73 -16.86
N CYS A 146 9.84 14.00 -16.82
CA CYS A 146 9.21 14.50 -15.61
C CYS A 146 8.97 13.40 -14.58
N CYS A 147 8.40 12.27 -15.00
CA CYS A 147 7.57 11.52 -14.06
C CYS A 147 7.12 10.11 -14.48
N ALA A 148 7.24 9.69 -15.74
CA ALA A 148 6.71 8.39 -16.16
C ALA A 148 7.30 7.20 -15.39
N ASP A 149 8.62 7.17 -15.20
CA ASP A 149 9.31 6.07 -14.52
C ASP A 149 8.94 5.99 -13.04
N ALA A 150 8.95 7.14 -12.36
CA ALA A 150 8.55 7.24 -10.96
C ALA A 150 7.08 6.83 -10.77
N LEU A 151 6.20 7.31 -11.65
CA LEU A 151 4.78 7.01 -11.58
C LEU A 151 4.48 5.52 -11.81
N SER A 152 5.14 4.89 -12.79
CA SER A 152 5.01 3.45 -13.06
C SER A 152 5.47 2.59 -11.87
N ALA A 153 6.59 2.98 -11.27
CA ALA A 153 7.14 2.34 -10.08
C ALA A 153 6.17 2.43 -8.89
N ASN A 154 5.68 3.63 -8.59
CA ASN A 154 4.73 3.85 -7.50
C ASN A 154 3.40 3.13 -7.75
N ALA A 155 2.90 3.14 -8.99
CA ALA A 155 1.67 2.43 -9.36
C ALA A 155 1.75 0.95 -8.98
N THR A 156 2.88 0.30 -9.24
CA THR A 156 3.11 -1.11 -8.91
C THR A 156 3.10 -1.39 -7.40
N ALA A 157 3.53 -0.43 -6.60
CA ALA A 157 3.42 -0.49 -5.14
C ALA A 157 1.96 -0.32 -4.67
N LEU A 158 1.12 0.43 -5.38
CA LEU A 158 -0.22 0.77 -4.91
C LEU A 158 -1.34 -0.16 -5.44
N VAL A 159 -1.21 -0.73 -6.64
CA VAL A 159 -2.25 -1.57 -7.27
C VAL A 159 -2.48 -2.94 -6.62
N ARG A 160 -1.70 -3.29 -5.59
CA ARG A 160 -1.82 -4.59 -4.90
C ARG A 160 -2.51 -4.48 -3.54
N GLU A 161 -2.92 -3.28 -3.16
CA GLU A 161 -3.79 -3.06 -2.02
C GLU A 161 -5.20 -3.60 -2.29
N ASP A 162 -6.05 -3.65 -1.26
CA ASP A 162 -7.45 -4.02 -1.42
C ASP A 162 -8.15 -3.13 -2.46
N GLU A 163 -9.00 -3.70 -3.31
CA GLU A 163 -9.61 -2.97 -4.43
C GLU A 163 -10.54 -1.84 -3.98
N ALA A 164 -11.06 -1.91 -2.75
CA ALA A 164 -11.87 -0.85 -2.16
C ALA A 164 -11.03 0.24 -1.48
N SER A 165 -9.72 0.05 -1.32
CA SER A 165 -8.84 1.04 -0.70
C SER A 165 -8.55 2.25 -1.59
N GLY A 166 -8.34 3.41 -0.98
CA GLY A 166 -7.94 4.61 -1.72
C GLY A 166 -6.55 4.50 -2.35
N LEU A 167 -5.65 3.74 -1.73
CA LEU A 167 -4.33 3.44 -2.28
C LEU A 167 -4.45 2.69 -3.62
N TYR A 168 -5.30 1.66 -3.69
CA TYR A 168 -5.56 0.94 -4.93
C TYR A 168 -6.19 1.85 -6.00
N ALA A 169 -7.13 2.72 -5.62
CA ALA A 169 -7.73 3.67 -6.56
C ALA A 169 -6.68 4.60 -7.20
N VAL A 170 -5.76 5.14 -6.41
CA VAL A 170 -4.64 5.95 -6.89
C VAL A 170 -3.69 5.12 -7.77
N GLY A 171 -3.30 3.94 -7.31
CA GLY A 171 -2.45 3.02 -8.07
C GLY A 171 -3.03 2.68 -9.43
N ARG A 172 -4.33 2.39 -9.50
CA ARG A 172 -5.04 2.10 -10.75
C ARG A 172 -5.00 3.31 -11.71
N ARG A 173 -5.19 4.53 -11.20
CA ARG A 173 -5.12 5.76 -12.03
C ARG A 173 -3.72 5.96 -12.57
N ALA A 174 -2.70 5.79 -11.72
CA ALA A 174 -1.30 5.85 -12.13
C ALA A 174 -0.98 4.79 -13.20
N TYR A 175 -1.45 3.56 -13.03
CA TYR A 175 -1.19 2.45 -13.95
C TYR A 175 -1.77 2.69 -15.36
N PHE A 176 -2.99 3.25 -15.45
CA PHE A 176 -3.66 3.49 -16.73
C PHE A 176 -3.49 4.91 -17.29
N ILE A 177 -2.64 5.75 -16.68
CA ILE A 177 -2.45 7.14 -17.08
C ILE A 177 -2.10 7.27 -18.57
N GLN A 178 -1.21 6.42 -19.11
CA GLN A 178 -0.76 6.49 -20.49
C GLN A 178 -1.89 6.23 -21.50
N ARG A 179 -2.81 5.31 -21.16
CA ARG A 179 -4.02 5.07 -21.96
C ARG A 179 -4.92 6.30 -21.90
N ASP A 180 -5.17 6.81 -20.69
CA ASP A 180 -6.14 7.88 -20.48
C ASP A 180 -5.67 9.22 -21.09
N VAL A 181 -4.36 9.53 -21.07
CA VAL A 181 -3.80 10.71 -21.76
C VAL A 181 -3.88 10.60 -23.28
N THR A 182 -3.77 9.38 -23.82
CA THR A 182 -3.99 9.17 -25.26
C THR A 182 -5.44 9.46 -25.63
N ALA A 183 -6.40 9.02 -24.80
CA ALA A 183 -7.81 9.33 -24.97
C ALA A 183 -8.09 10.85 -24.89
N LEU A 184 -7.40 11.59 -24.00
CA LEU A 184 -7.47 13.06 -23.95
C LEU A 184 -6.99 13.69 -25.26
N LEU A 185 -5.83 13.26 -25.79
CA LEU A 185 -5.28 13.78 -27.06
C LEU A 185 -6.19 13.49 -28.26
N ASN A 186 -6.95 12.40 -28.22
CA ASN A 186 -7.87 11.99 -29.27
C ASN A 186 -9.29 12.60 -29.14
N ASN A 187 -9.57 13.43 -28.13
CA ASN A 187 -10.91 13.92 -27.79
C ASN A 187 -11.92 12.85 -27.32
N ASP A 188 -11.46 11.64 -26.99
CA ASP A 188 -12.31 10.55 -26.47
C ASP A 188 -12.64 10.74 -24.98
N LEU A 189 -11.84 11.57 -24.29
CA LEU A 189 -12.02 11.93 -22.90
C LEU A 189 -11.82 13.45 -22.74
N THR A 190 -12.55 14.07 -21.81
CA THR A 190 -12.36 15.48 -21.49
C THR A 190 -11.43 15.65 -20.29
N PHE A 191 -10.64 16.73 -20.28
CA PHE A 191 -9.77 17.08 -19.14
C PHE A 191 -10.57 17.22 -17.83
N MET A 192 -11.79 17.75 -17.89
CA MET A 192 -12.67 17.90 -16.73
C MET A 192 -13.11 16.54 -16.15
N ALA A 193 -13.66 15.65 -16.99
CA ALA A 193 -14.08 14.32 -16.53
C ALA A 193 -12.89 13.50 -16.02
N TYR A 194 -11.68 13.73 -16.54
CA TYR A 194 -10.47 13.11 -16.01
C TYR A 194 -10.07 13.69 -14.65
N ARG A 195 -10.07 15.01 -14.50
CA ARG A 195 -9.77 15.68 -13.22
C ARG A 195 -10.74 15.27 -12.12
N GLU A 196 -12.02 15.07 -12.43
CA GLU A 196 -13.01 14.54 -11.48
C GLU A 196 -12.64 13.12 -11.01
N LYS A 197 -12.24 12.24 -11.93
CA LYS A 197 -11.77 10.88 -11.57
C LYS A 197 -10.52 10.91 -10.70
N LEU A 198 -9.61 11.86 -10.93
CA LEU A 198 -8.41 12.04 -10.12
C LEU A 198 -8.75 12.60 -8.75
N ALA A 199 -9.61 13.62 -8.68
CA ALA A 199 -10.08 14.21 -7.43
C ALA A 199 -10.83 13.20 -6.57
N SER A 200 -11.64 12.33 -7.18
CA SER A 200 -12.31 11.23 -6.47
C SER A 200 -11.31 10.22 -5.89
N ALA A 201 -10.26 9.86 -6.64
CA ALA A 201 -9.18 9.02 -6.12
C ALA A 201 -8.42 9.71 -4.98
N ALA A 202 -8.13 11.01 -5.11
CA ALA A 202 -7.50 11.79 -4.05
C ALA A 202 -8.38 11.89 -2.80
N ALA A 203 -9.70 12.05 -2.94
CA ALA A 203 -10.63 12.11 -1.81
C ALA A 203 -10.72 10.79 -1.02
N SER A 204 -10.31 9.67 -1.63
CA SER A 204 -10.30 8.36 -0.97
C SER A 204 -9.06 8.12 -0.09
N ILE A 205 -8.08 9.02 -0.10
CA ILE A 205 -6.92 8.96 0.80
C ILE A 205 -7.14 9.90 2.01
N PRO A 206 -6.55 9.59 3.18
CA PRO A 206 -6.59 10.49 4.33
C PRO A 206 -6.04 11.89 4.01
N ALA A 207 -6.74 12.93 4.48
CA ALA A 207 -6.40 14.33 4.22
C ALA A 207 -5.03 14.73 4.78
N GLN A 208 -4.59 14.11 5.87
CA GLN A 208 -3.23 14.23 6.39
C GLN A 208 -2.56 12.85 6.36
N THR A 209 -1.27 12.82 6.04
CA THR A 209 -0.51 11.57 6.16
C THR A 209 -0.47 11.21 7.65
N PRO A 210 -0.78 9.95 8.01
CA PRO A 210 -0.68 9.51 9.39
C PRO A 210 0.72 9.77 9.95
N VAL A 211 0.80 10.05 11.26
CA VAL A 211 2.08 10.04 11.95
C VAL A 211 2.50 8.59 12.09
N VAL A 212 3.55 8.21 11.39
CA VAL A 212 4.04 6.83 11.35
C VAL A 212 5.11 6.65 12.43
N ASP A 213 4.89 5.72 13.35
CA ASP A 213 5.94 5.27 14.27
C ASP A 213 6.74 4.15 13.61
N ILE A 214 7.98 4.45 13.26
CA ILE A 214 8.90 3.53 12.58
C ILE A 214 9.86 2.83 13.56
N ALA A 215 9.61 2.91 14.87
CA ALA A 215 10.43 2.21 15.85
C ALA A 215 10.47 0.70 15.55
N PRO A 216 11.62 0.01 15.71
CA PRO A 216 11.75 -1.42 15.44
C PRO A 216 11.33 -2.29 16.63
N ASP A 217 10.55 -1.77 17.58
CA ASP A 217 10.18 -2.46 18.83
C ASP A 217 9.08 -3.51 18.67
N TRP A 218 8.43 -3.56 17.50
CA TRP A 218 7.47 -4.59 17.10
C TRP A 218 8.14 -5.92 16.68
N VAL A 219 9.48 -5.98 16.56
CA VAL A 219 10.25 -7.21 16.35
C VAL A 219 11.14 -7.53 17.54
N THR A 220 11.49 -8.81 17.71
CA THR A 220 12.42 -9.26 18.76
C THR A 220 13.66 -9.87 18.11
N CYS A 221 14.70 -9.06 17.97
CA CYS A 221 15.92 -9.46 17.26
C CYS A 221 17.00 -10.01 18.20
N ARG A 222 17.74 -11.00 17.73
CA ARG A 222 18.98 -11.43 18.40
C ARG A 222 20.03 -10.33 18.19
N ARG A 223 20.69 -9.94 19.28
CA ARG A 223 21.84 -9.02 19.22
C ARG A 223 23.07 -9.73 18.67
#